data_AF-A0A2M7SRC4-F1
#
_entry.id   AF-A0A2M7SRC4-F1
#
_cell.length_a   1.000
_cell.length_b   1.000
_cell.length_c   1.000
_cell.angle_alpha   90.00
_cell.angle_beta   90.00
_cell.angle_gamma   90.00
#
_symmetry.space_group_name_H-M   'P 1'
#
loop_
_entity.id
_entity.type
_entity.pdbx_description
1 polymer ?
#
loop_
_entity_poly.entity_id
_entity_poly.type
_entity_poly.pdbx_seq_one_letter_code
_entity_poly.pdbx_strand_id
1 'polypeptide(L)'
;MIRRSSTPSSRIIPPSPARSADTGEIRTIARKGEYEHDENGRPVRMVGVVLDITERRAVQRALEESEAQFRTFAHEIALQIAAASPQYIKETDIPADVLEHETEIAKARARDEGKPENILDRIVEGQLKKFKDEFVLLRQAYIRDEQITVEKLLLQNVAAIGENVVIRRFQRWELGESTAAE
;
A
#
# COMPACT_ATOMS: atom_id res chain seq x y z
N MET A 1 43.46 -3.19 48.41
CA MET A 1 42.29 -2.87 47.57
C MET A 1 42.51 -3.54 46.22
N ILE A 2 42.08 -4.80 46.07
CA ILE A 2 42.42 -5.64 44.90
C ILE A 2 41.32 -5.45 43.86
N ARG A 3 41.64 -4.83 42.72
CA ARG A 3 40.75 -4.79 41.54
C ARG A 3 40.69 -6.20 40.95
N ARG A 4 39.59 -6.92 41.20
CA ARG A 4 39.30 -8.20 40.55
C ARG A 4 39.00 -7.94 39.06
N SER A 5 39.75 -8.55 38.17
CA SER A 5 39.50 -8.51 36.73
C SER A 5 38.36 -9.47 36.39
N SER A 6 37.12 -9.00 36.42
CA SER A 6 35.96 -9.76 35.95
C SER A 6 35.70 -9.44 34.49
N THR A 7 35.69 -10.45 33.62
CA THR A 7 35.31 -10.28 32.22
C THR A 7 33.77 -10.37 32.11
N PRO A 8 33.07 -9.29 31.73
CA PRO A 8 31.63 -9.35 31.53
C PRO A 8 31.32 -10.20 30.28
N SER A 9 30.38 -11.13 30.40
CA SER A 9 29.84 -11.89 29.28
C SER A 9 28.35 -11.60 29.12
N SER A 10 27.94 -11.19 27.92
CA SER A 10 26.54 -10.96 27.58
C SER A 10 26.01 -12.12 26.72
N ARG A 11 24.81 -12.60 27.05
CA ARG A 11 24.09 -13.56 26.21
C ARG A 11 22.77 -12.93 25.77
N ILE A 12 22.62 -12.69 24.47
CA ILE A 12 21.37 -12.19 23.89
C ILE A 12 20.40 -13.37 23.84
N ILE A 13 19.37 -13.35 24.68
CA ILE A 13 18.30 -14.34 24.66
C ILE A 13 17.18 -13.75 23.80
N PRO A 14 16.74 -14.43 22.72
CA PRO A 14 15.63 -13.94 21.92
C PRO A 14 14.35 -13.86 22.78
N PRO A 15 13.46 -12.90 22.50
CA PRO A 15 12.23 -12.77 23.27
C PRO A 15 11.40 -14.06 23.16
N SER A 16 10.88 -14.52 24.29
CA SER A 16 10.14 -15.79 24.39
C SER A 16 8.76 -15.56 25.00
N PRO A 17 7.75 -16.37 24.61
CA PRO A 17 6.46 -16.34 25.26
C PRO A 17 6.60 -16.83 26.71
N ALA A 18 5.95 -16.14 27.64
CA ALA A 18 5.80 -16.55 29.02
C ALA A 18 4.32 -16.43 29.41
N ARG A 19 3.85 -17.36 30.23
CA ARG A 19 2.49 -17.33 30.75
C ARG A 19 2.46 -16.64 32.11
N SER A 20 1.57 -15.66 32.27
CA SER A 20 1.26 -15.06 33.57
C SER A 20 0.71 -16.12 34.51
N ALA A 21 1.26 -16.22 35.72
CA ALA A 21 0.80 -17.16 36.74
C ALA A 21 -0.59 -16.78 37.29
N ASP A 22 -0.89 -15.48 37.33
CA ASP A 22 -2.10 -14.95 37.95
C ASP A 22 -3.28 -14.89 36.98
N THR A 23 -3.02 -14.49 35.73
CA THR A 23 -4.06 -14.27 34.71
C THR A 23 -4.07 -15.33 33.60
N GLY A 24 -3.05 -16.19 33.52
CA GLY A 24 -2.91 -17.18 32.45
C GLY A 24 -2.58 -16.59 31.07
N GLU A 25 -2.44 -15.26 30.97
CA GLU A 25 -2.17 -14.51 29.73
C GLU A 25 -0.78 -14.81 29.18
N ILE A 26 -0.66 -14.89 27.85
CA ILE A 26 0.64 -15.07 27.17
C ILE A 26 1.24 -13.70 26.92
N ARG A 27 2.45 -13.47 27.45
CA ARG A 27 3.24 -12.26 27.27
C ARG A 27 4.54 -12.55 26.55
N THR A 28 5.02 -11.61 25.75
CA THR A 28 6.35 -11.69 25.14
C THR A 28 7.38 -11.05 26.04
N ILE A 29 8.27 -11.87 26.57
CA ILE A 29 9.29 -11.43 27.54
C ILE A 29 10.64 -11.30 26.85
N ALA A 30 11.22 -10.10 26.91
CA ALA A 30 12.60 -9.85 26.57
C ALA A 30 13.46 -9.83 27.84
N ARG A 31 14.61 -10.51 27.79
CA ARG A 31 15.57 -10.56 28.90
C ARG A 31 16.91 -10.07 28.40
N LYS A 32 17.52 -9.12 29.13
CA LYS A 32 18.90 -8.71 28.90
C LYS A 32 19.63 -8.82 30.22
N GLY A 33 20.68 -9.63 30.26
CA GLY A 33 21.48 -9.84 31.46
C GLY A 33 22.95 -9.97 31.12
N GLU A 34 23.78 -9.51 32.03
CA GLU A 34 25.23 -9.66 32.00
C GLU A 34 25.67 -10.47 33.21
N TYR A 35 26.65 -11.33 32.98
CA TYR A 35 27.26 -12.15 34.01
C TYR A 35 28.69 -11.68 34.25
N GLU A 36 29.02 -11.42 35.51
CA GLU A 36 30.41 -11.26 35.94
C GLU A 36 30.94 -12.63 36.37
N HIS A 37 32.13 -12.97 35.88
CA HIS A 37 32.81 -14.23 36.16
C HIS A 37 34.05 -13.99 37.03
N ASP A 38 34.40 -14.97 37.85
CA ASP A 38 35.69 -15.01 38.55
C ASP A 38 36.84 -15.46 37.62
N GLU A 39 38.06 -15.48 38.16
CA GLU A 39 39.29 -15.88 37.46
C GLU A 39 39.25 -17.35 36.96
N ASN A 40 38.38 -18.18 37.54
CA ASN A 40 38.17 -19.57 37.13
C ASN A 40 37.01 -19.72 36.12
N GLY A 41 36.45 -18.61 35.65
CA GLY A 41 35.33 -18.58 34.70
C GLY A 41 33.97 -18.93 35.32
N ARG A 42 33.81 -18.94 36.65
CA ARG A 42 32.53 -19.23 37.30
C ARG A 42 31.72 -17.94 37.45
N PRO A 43 30.42 -17.94 37.13
CA PRO A 43 29.58 -16.75 37.30
C PRO A 43 29.40 -16.44 38.79
N VAL A 44 29.80 -15.24 39.20
CA VAL A 44 29.74 -14.78 40.59
C VAL A 44 28.67 -13.70 40.80
N ARG A 45 28.22 -13.05 39.73
CA ARG A 45 27.15 -12.06 39.77
C ARG A 45 26.39 -12.05 38.45
N MET A 46 25.09 -11.88 38.52
CA MET A 46 24.23 -11.64 37.37
C MET A 46 23.42 -10.37 37.62
N VAL A 47 23.44 -9.45 36.67
CA VAL A 47 22.58 -8.27 36.68
C VAL A 47 21.81 -8.26 35.36
N GLY A 48 20.49 -8.17 35.44
CA GLY A 48 19.66 -8.17 34.26
C GLY A 48 18.30 -7.55 34.49
N VAL A 49 17.64 -7.25 33.39
CA VAL A 49 16.28 -6.73 33.33
C VAL A 49 15.39 -7.69 32.56
N VAL A 50 14.15 -7.79 33.01
CA VAL A 50 13.08 -8.53 32.33
C VAL A 50 12.05 -7.49 31.92
N LEU A 51 11.84 -7.34 30.62
CA LEU A 51 10.84 -6.44 30.06
C LEU A 51 9.71 -7.25 29.43
N ASP A 52 8.48 -6.94 29.81
CA ASP A 52 7.31 -7.32 29.03
C ASP A 52 7.23 -6.39 27.81
N ILE A 53 7.40 -6.96 26.62
CA ILE A 53 7.38 -6.22 25.36
C ILE A 53 6.16 -6.58 24.51
N THR A 54 5.11 -7.15 25.12
CA THR A 54 3.92 -7.62 24.40
C THR A 54 3.27 -6.49 23.62
N GLU A 55 2.94 -5.39 24.29
CA GLU A 55 2.31 -4.22 23.66
C GLU A 55 3.21 -3.59 22.60
N ARG A 56 4.50 -3.41 22.91
CA ARG A 56 5.48 -2.86 21.96
C ARG A 56 5.57 -3.71 20.70
N ARG A 57 5.59 -5.04 20.81
CA ARG A 57 5.64 -5.95 19.66
C ARG A 57 4.33 -5.97 18.89
N ALA A 58 3.18 -5.85 19.56
CA ALA A 58 1.89 -5.75 18.89
C ALA A 58 1.82 -4.51 18.00
N VAL A 59 2.21 -3.34 18.52
CA VAL A 59 2.28 -2.09 17.75
C VAL A 59 3.28 -2.20 16.59
N GLN A 60 4.46 -2.76 16.84
CA GLN A 60 5.46 -2.93 15.79
C GLN A 60 4.96 -3.85 14.65
N ARG A 61 4.31 -4.97 14.97
CA ARG A 61 3.74 -5.87 13.96
C ARG A 61 2.63 -5.21 13.17
N ALA A 62 1.73 -4.49 13.84
CA ALA A 62 0.65 -3.76 13.16
C ALA A 62 1.21 -2.73 12.16
N LEU A 63 2.31 -2.05 12.53
CA LEU A 63 3.00 -1.14 11.62
C LEU A 63 3.63 -1.88 10.43
N GLU A 64 4.35 -2.98 10.68
CA GLU A 64 4.98 -3.80 9.63
C GLU A 64 3.93 -4.37 8.65
N GLU A 65 2.78 -4.82 9.16
CA GLU A 65 1.65 -5.32 8.37
C GLU A 65 1.02 -4.22 7.51
N SER A 66 0.77 -3.04 8.11
CA SER A 66 0.26 -1.86 7.39
C SER A 66 1.22 -1.42 6.27
N GLU A 67 2.53 -1.35 6.54
CA GLU A 67 3.53 -1.00 5.53
C GLU A 67 3.54 -2.03 4.39
N ALA A 68 3.51 -3.32 4.71
CA ALA A 68 3.51 -4.39 3.71
C ALA A 68 2.26 -4.34 2.81
N GLN A 69 1.08 -4.07 3.39
CA GLN A 69 -0.16 -3.89 2.64
C GLN A 69 -0.08 -2.67 1.73
N PHE A 70 0.37 -1.52 2.25
CA PHE A 70 0.54 -0.30 1.46
C PHE A 70 1.50 -0.49 0.29
N ARG A 71 2.64 -1.16 0.52
CA ARG A 71 3.63 -1.46 -0.53
C ARG A 71 3.06 -2.37 -1.61
N THR A 72 2.31 -3.39 -1.21
CA THR A 72 1.61 -4.27 -2.15
C THR A 72 0.63 -3.47 -3.00
N PHE A 73 -0.22 -2.65 -2.38
CA PHE A 73 -1.16 -1.79 -3.09
C PHE A 73 -0.48 -0.84 -4.07
N ALA A 74 0.58 -0.14 -3.65
CA ALA A 74 1.31 0.77 -4.51
C ALA A 74 1.92 0.06 -5.73
N HIS A 75 2.43 -1.15 -5.54
CA HIS A 75 2.95 -1.97 -6.63
C HIS A 75 1.85 -2.38 -7.62
N GLU A 76 0.70 -2.82 -7.13
CA GLU A 76 -0.43 -3.21 -7.98
C GLU A 76 -1.00 -2.03 -8.77
N ILE A 77 -1.07 -0.84 -8.18
CA ILE A 77 -1.44 0.38 -8.91
C ILE A 77 -0.43 0.72 -10.01
N ALA A 78 0.88 0.55 -9.75
CA ALA A 78 1.89 0.77 -10.78
C ALA A 78 1.74 -0.21 -11.95
N LEU A 79 1.44 -1.49 -11.67
CA LEU A 79 1.17 -2.49 -12.71
C LEU A 79 -0.10 -2.15 -13.51
N GLN A 80 -1.18 -1.75 -12.82
CA GLN A 80 -2.40 -1.27 -13.45
C GLN A 80 -2.11 -0.12 -14.43
N ILE A 81 -1.37 0.90 -13.98
CA ILE A 81 -1.03 2.07 -14.80
C ILE A 81 -0.18 1.66 -16.01
N ALA A 82 0.81 0.79 -15.81
CA ALA A 82 1.65 0.32 -16.90
C ALA A 82 0.84 -0.39 -17.99
N ALA A 83 -0.11 -1.24 -17.59
CA ALA A 83 -0.91 -2.07 -18.49
C ALA A 83 -2.08 -1.32 -19.16
N ALA A 84 -2.79 -0.49 -18.41
CA ALA A 84 -4.05 0.12 -18.84
C ALA A 84 -3.90 1.56 -19.36
N SER A 85 -2.70 2.14 -19.28
CA SER A 85 -2.37 3.47 -19.82
C SER A 85 -3.39 4.58 -19.49
N PRO A 86 -3.88 4.71 -18.23
CA PRO A 86 -4.80 5.78 -17.87
C PRO A 86 -4.15 7.15 -18.10
N GLN A 87 -4.96 8.15 -18.43
CA GLN A 87 -4.52 9.54 -18.56
C GLN A 87 -4.90 10.38 -17.33
N TYR A 88 -5.95 10.00 -16.62
CA TYR A 88 -6.51 10.76 -15.49
C TYR A 88 -6.66 9.86 -14.26
N ILE A 89 -6.60 10.44 -13.07
CA ILE A 89 -6.83 9.68 -11.82
C ILE A 89 -8.34 9.54 -11.58
N LYS A 90 -9.06 10.66 -11.58
CA LYS A 90 -10.52 10.73 -11.36
C LYS A 90 -11.20 11.57 -12.46
N GLU A 91 -12.51 11.45 -12.57
CA GLU A 91 -13.30 12.16 -13.60
C GLU A 91 -13.19 13.69 -13.53
N THR A 92 -12.98 14.23 -12.34
CA THR A 92 -12.82 15.68 -12.14
C THR A 92 -11.47 16.21 -12.63
N ASP A 93 -10.53 15.33 -12.97
CA ASP A 93 -9.25 15.72 -13.54
C ASP A 93 -9.31 15.87 -15.06
N ILE A 94 -10.44 15.51 -15.71
CA ILE A 94 -10.58 15.59 -17.15
C ILE A 94 -10.85 17.05 -17.56
N PRO A 95 -10.00 17.64 -18.43
CA PRO A 95 -10.22 18.99 -18.95
C PRO A 95 -11.51 19.09 -19.77
N ALA A 96 -12.18 20.24 -19.71
CA ALA A 96 -13.46 20.46 -20.41
C ALA A 96 -13.32 20.39 -21.93
N ASP A 97 -12.20 20.89 -22.47
CA ASP A 97 -11.84 20.85 -23.88
C ASP A 97 -11.70 19.41 -24.39
N VAL A 98 -11.15 18.50 -23.59
CA VAL A 98 -11.06 17.07 -23.95
C VAL A 98 -12.46 16.45 -24.02
N LEU A 99 -13.34 16.76 -23.06
CA LEU A 99 -14.72 16.26 -23.05
C LEU A 99 -15.53 16.80 -24.24
N GLU A 100 -15.36 18.06 -24.58
CA GLU A 100 -15.98 18.68 -25.77
C GLU A 100 -15.49 18.00 -27.05
N HIS A 101 -14.18 17.80 -27.17
CA HIS A 101 -13.59 17.14 -28.34
C HIS A 101 -14.11 15.70 -28.53
N GLU A 102 -14.12 14.89 -27.46
CA GLU A 102 -14.65 13.52 -27.51
C GLU A 102 -16.16 13.50 -27.83
N THR A 103 -16.91 14.48 -27.33
CA THR A 103 -18.34 14.66 -27.66
C THR A 103 -18.54 14.94 -29.14
N GLU A 104 -17.73 15.82 -29.73
CA GLU A 104 -17.78 16.14 -31.16
C GLU A 104 -17.45 14.94 -32.03
N ILE A 105 -16.39 14.19 -31.69
CA ILE A 105 -16.01 12.95 -32.38
C ILE A 105 -17.15 11.94 -32.32
N ALA A 106 -17.76 11.74 -31.15
CA ALA A 106 -18.88 10.82 -30.99
C ALA A 106 -20.11 11.24 -31.82
N LYS A 107 -20.45 12.53 -31.85
CA LYS A 107 -21.54 13.07 -32.67
C LYS A 107 -21.25 12.92 -34.17
N ALA A 108 -20.03 13.23 -34.61
CA ALA A 108 -19.62 13.09 -36.00
C ALA A 108 -19.75 11.64 -36.47
N ARG A 109 -19.17 10.68 -35.72
CA ARG A 109 -19.29 9.25 -36.02
C ARG A 109 -20.75 8.77 -36.10
N ALA A 110 -21.58 9.22 -35.16
CA ALA A 110 -22.98 8.82 -35.15
C ALA A 110 -23.79 9.36 -36.34
N ARG A 111 -23.49 10.58 -36.81
CA ARG A 111 -24.11 11.13 -38.04
C ARG A 111 -23.64 10.39 -39.29
N ASP A 112 -22.35 10.09 -39.39
CA ASP A 112 -21.79 9.34 -40.53
C ASP A 112 -22.37 7.92 -40.63
N GLU A 113 -22.69 7.31 -39.49
CA GLU A 113 -23.40 6.03 -39.41
C GLU A 113 -24.91 6.12 -39.71
N GLY A 114 -25.43 7.30 -40.04
CA GLY A 114 -26.83 7.52 -40.41
C GLY A 114 -27.82 7.38 -39.25
N LYS A 115 -27.37 7.54 -38.01
CA LYS A 115 -28.21 7.37 -36.82
C LYS A 115 -29.08 8.62 -36.60
N PRO A 116 -30.37 8.46 -36.24
CA PRO A 116 -31.30 9.58 -36.12
C PRO A 116 -30.96 10.50 -34.92
N GLU A 117 -31.28 11.80 -35.03
CA GLU A 117 -30.88 12.82 -34.05
C GLU A 117 -31.37 12.55 -32.63
N ASN A 118 -32.54 11.94 -32.51
CA ASN A 118 -33.18 11.61 -31.23
C ASN A 118 -32.40 10.58 -30.38
N ILE A 119 -31.45 9.84 -30.96
CA ILE A 119 -30.60 8.91 -30.22
C ILE A 119 -29.16 9.38 -30.06
N LEU A 120 -28.78 10.51 -30.68
CA LEU A 120 -27.39 11.01 -30.66
C LEU A 120 -26.91 11.27 -29.23
N ASP A 121 -27.72 11.91 -28.39
CA ASP A 121 -27.34 12.23 -27.02
C ASP A 121 -27.03 10.97 -26.20
N ARG A 122 -27.82 9.91 -26.37
CA ARG A 122 -27.59 8.61 -25.69
C ARG A 122 -26.34 7.91 -26.22
N ILE A 123 -26.02 8.06 -27.50
CA ILE A 123 -24.80 7.51 -28.10
C ILE A 123 -23.58 8.23 -27.54
N VAL A 124 -23.62 9.56 -27.51
CA VAL A 124 -22.54 10.40 -26.96
C VAL A 124 -22.30 10.06 -25.49
N GLU A 125 -23.36 9.98 -24.68
CA GLU A 125 -23.25 9.58 -23.28
C GLU A 125 -22.59 8.21 -23.12
N GLY A 126 -22.97 7.24 -23.94
CA GLY A 126 -22.36 5.90 -23.95
C GLY A 126 -20.89 5.89 -24.35
N GLN A 127 -20.50 6.71 -25.32
CA GLN A 127 -19.10 6.86 -25.75
C GLN A 127 -18.25 7.56 -24.68
N LEU A 128 -18.76 8.64 -24.09
CA LEU A 128 -18.10 9.32 -22.98
C LEU A 128 -17.94 8.41 -21.77
N LYS A 129 -18.93 7.55 -21.48
CA LYS A 129 -18.82 6.54 -20.44
C LYS A 129 -17.66 5.57 -20.74
N LYS A 130 -17.56 5.05 -21.96
CA LYS A 130 -16.45 4.17 -22.37
C LYS A 130 -15.09 4.85 -22.26
N PHE A 131 -14.99 6.09 -22.76
CA PHE A 131 -13.79 6.91 -22.63
C PHE A 131 -13.38 7.04 -21.16
N LYS A 132 -14.32 7.36 -20.27
CA LYS A 132 -14.06 7.45 -18.83
C LYS A 132 -13.63 6.11 -18.23
N ASP A 133 -14.27 5.01 -18.61
CA ASP A 133 -13.94 3.67 -18.11
C ASP A 133 -12.54 3.20 -18.59
N GLU A 134 -12.05 3.73 -19.73
CA GLU A 134 -10.74 3.42 -20.31
C GLU A 134 -9.61 4.34 -19.81
N PHE A 135 -9.84 5.66 -19.75
CA PHE A 135 -8.78 6.64 -19.49
C PHE A 135 -8.72 7.16 -18.05
N VAL A 136 -9.71 6.86 -17.19
CA VAL A 136 -9.72 7.27 -15.78
C VAL A 136 -9.35 6.09 -14.87
N LEU A 137 -8.18 6.16 -14.25
CA LEU A 137 -7.61 5.09 -13.42
C LEU A 137 -8.61 4.53 -12.40
N LEU A 138 -9.29 5.40 -11.63
CA LEU A 138 -10.22 4.95 -10.58
C LEU A 138 -11.46 4.21 -11.12
N ARG A 139 -11.85 4.45 -12.37
CA ARG A 139 -13.00 3.79 -13.01
C ARG A 139 -12.64 2.46 -13.67
N GLN A 140 -11.37 2.25 -13.99
CA GLN A 140 -10.91 1.03 -14.63
C GLN A 140 -11.22 -0.19 -13.77
N ALA A 141 -11.53 -1.29 -14.44
CA ALA A 141 -11.50 -2.61 -13.84
C ALA A 141 -10.05 -2.94 -13.43
N TYR A 142 -9.89 -3.58 -12.28
CA TYR A 142 -8.57 -3.95 -11.79
C TYR A 142 -8.02 -5.15 -12.58
N ILE A 143 -6.80 -5.05 -13.10
CA ILE A 143 -6.20 -6.04 -13.99
C ILE A 143 -6.11 -7.46 -13.43
N ARG A 144 -6.07 -7.64 -12.09
CA ARG A 144 -6.05 -8.97 -11.46
C ARG A 144 -7.42 -9.49 -11.06
N ASP A 145 -8.39 -8.60 -10.93
CA ASP A 145 -9.75 -8.93 -10.57
C ASP A 145 -10.72 -7.95 -11.23
N GLU A 146 -11.20 -8.34 -12.41
CA GLU A 146 -12.12 -7.54 -13.20
C GLU A 146 -13.49 -7.33 -12.53
N GLN A 147 -13.78 -8.02 -11.42
CA GLN A 147 -15.01 -7.84 -10.65
C GLN A 147 -15.01 -6.54 -9.83
N ILE A 148 -13.84 -5.95 -9.59
CA ILE A 148 -13.69 -4.72 -8.83
C ILE A 148 -13.01 -3.64 -9.66
N THR A 149 -13.35 -2.39 -9.36
CA THR A 149 -12.65 -1.24 -9.91
C THR A 149 -11.42 -0.90 -9.06
N VAL A 150 -10.50 -0.12 -9.63
CA VAL A 150 -9.35 0.43 -8.90
C VAL A 150 -9.81 1.30 -7.72
N GLU A 151 -10.91 2.06 -7.87
CA GLU A 151 -11.53 2.78 -6.75
C GLU A 151 -11.94 1.85 -5.61
N LYS A 152 -12.58 0.72 -5.94
CA LYS A 152 -12.99 -0.26 -4.92
C LYS A 152 -11.78 -0.87 -4.22
N LEU A 153 -10.74 -1.20 -4.98
CA LEU A 153 -9.46 -1.70 -4.45
C LEU A 153 -8.81 -0.68 -3.50
N LEU A 154 -8.79 0.60 -3.87
CA LEU A 154 -8.28 1.69 -3.04
C LEU A 154 -9.06 1.77 -1.72
N LEU A 155 -10.39 1.76 -1.77
CA LEU A 155 -11.24 1.83 -0.58
C LEU A 155 -11.06 0.62 0.35
N GLN A 156 -10.89 -0.59 -0.22
CA GLN A 156 -10.58 -1.80 0.55
C GLN A 156 -9.24 -1.68 1.29
N ASN A 157 -8.21 -1.14 0.62
CA ASN A 157 -6.90 -0.93 1.24
C ASN A 157 -6.94 0.16 2.32
N VAL A 158 -7.64 1.28 2.09
CA VAL A 158 -7.87 2.31 3.11
C VAL A 158 -8.53 1.73 4.36
N ALA A 159 -9.54 0.89 4.18
CA ALA A 159 -10.23 0.23 5.29
C ALA A 159 -9.34 -0.77 6.04
N ALA A 160 -8.49 -1.51 5.32
CA ALA A 160 -7.58 -2.49 5.91
C ALA A 160 -6.43 -1.84 6.69
N ILE A 161 -5.85 -0.78 6.13
CA ILE A 161 -4.72 -0.03 6.73
C ILE A 161 -5.20 0.86 7.88
N GLY A 162 -6.44 1.35 7.81
CA GLY A 162 -6.98 2.30 8.79
C GLY A 162 -6.46 3.73 8.63
N GLU A 163 -5.84 4.04 7.48
CA GLU A 163 -5.32 5.36 7.13
C GLU A 163 -5.88 5.82 5.80
N ASN A 164 -5.97 7.14 5.62
CA ASN A 164 -6.40 7.72 4.35
C ASN A 164 -5.29 7.64 3.30
N VAL A 165 -5.48 6.79 2.28
CA VAL A 165 -4.58 6.62 1.15
C VAL A 165 -5.14 7.34 -0.07
N VAL A 166 -4.30 8.11 -0.76
CA VAL A 166 -4.67 8.84 -1.98
C VAL A 166 -3.63 8.67 -3.08
N ILE A 167 -4.08 8.43 -4.31
CA ILE A 167 -3.23 8.49 -5.49
C ILE A 167 -3.13 9.95 -5.91
N ARG A 168 -1.95 10.57 -5.74
CA ARG A 168 -1.77 12.01 -6.02
C ARG A 168 -1.42 12.33 -7.47
N ARG A 169 -0.53 11.52 -8.06
CA ARG A 169 0.00 11.69 -9.42
C ARG A 169 0.65 10.39 -9.86
N PHE A 170 0.72 10.17 -11.16
CA PHE A 170 1.55 9.13 -11.75
C PHE A 170 2.16 9.66 -13.06
N GLN A 171 3.20 8.98 -13.52
CA GLN A 171 3.78 9.20 -14.84
C GLN A 171 4.00 7.82 -15.46
N ARG A 172 3.55 7.66 -16.70
CA ARG A 172 3.82 6.48 -17.52
C ARG A 172 4.68 6.93 -18.70
N TRP A 173 5.71 6.16 -19.02
CA TRP A 173 6.55 6.35 -20.20
C TRP A 173 6.59 5.04 -20.98
N GLU A 174 6.45 5.13 -22.29
CA GLU A 174 6.53 4.00 -23.21
C GLU A 174 7.55 4.29 -24.31
N LEU A 175 8.46 3.35 -24.55
CA LEU A 175 9.51 3.51 -25.56
C LEU A 175 8.90 3.45 -26.97
N GLY A 176 9.13 4.49 -27.78
CA GLY A 176 8.59 4.59 -29.14
C GLY A 176 7.28 5.38 -29.23
N GLU A 177 6.73 5.79 -28.10
CA GLU A 177 5.68 6.81 -28.05
C GLU A 177 6.33 8.14 -28.44
N SER A 178 5.99 8.69 -29.61
CA SER A 178 6.45 10.03 -29.95
C SER A 178 5.77 11.00 -28.98
N THR A 179 6.54 11.72 -28.18
CA THR A 179 6.09 13.00 -27.63
C THR A 179 5.79 13.90 -28.82
N ALA A 180 4.52 13.97 -29.23
CA ALA A 180 4.05 14.96 -30.19
C ALA A 180 4.04 16.33 -29.49
N ALA A 181 5.23 16.86 -29.21
CA ALA A 181 5.47 18.21 -28.71
C ALA A 181 6.98 18.50 -28.75
N GLU A 182 7.49 18.83 -29.94
CA GLU A 182 8.49 19.89 -30.13
C GLU A 182 8.00 20.83 -31.24
#